data_AF-A0A966I2I2-F1
#
_entry.id   AF-A0A966I2I2-F1
#
_cell.length_a   1.000
_cell.length_b   1.000
_cell.length_c   1.000
_cell.angle_alpha   90.00
_cell.angle_beta   90.00
_cell.angle_gamma   90.00
#
_symmetry.space_group_name_H-M   'P 1'
#
loop_
_entity.id
_entity.type
_entity.pdbx_description
1 polymer ?
#
loop_
_entity_poly.entity_id
_entity_poly.type
_entity_poly.pdbx_seq_one_letter_code
_entity_poly.pdbx_strand_id
1 'polypeptide(L)'
;TDKRKYSRATTSQRCIRAGGKHNDLENVGYTLRHHTFFEMLGNFSFGDYFKEDAIKYAWEFLTDVLKLEKDKLWISVYKDDDEAEKIWINVIGVDPSRIVRLGDEDNFWSMGDTGPCGPCSEIYYDHGDHIEGTPPGSEGDEGDRFVEIWNLVFMQFNRDDSGNMTPLPKPSVDTGMGLERIAAVMQGVNSNYETDLFKDLISASNRVLGSQESESHKVISDHIRSVSFLIADGVLPENEGRGYVLRRILRRAIRHGYKMGATKPFLYELVDDLEKLMSEAYPLIKEKKEHIAQTIKDEEVKFFETLEKGIDILEIAISKLDNEVIPGDVVFKLHDTFGFPFDLTADIAREKGLTIDEDGFNKSMYQQKQTSKAGSSFV
;
A
#
# COMPACT_ATOMS: atom_id res chain seq x y z
N THR A 1 -27.73 17.26 2.73
CA THR A 1 -27.50 16.25 1.68
C THR A 1 -26.97 16.96 0.45
N ASP A 2 -25.70 16.76 0.16
CA ASP A 2 -25.06 17.29 -1.05
C ASP A 2 -25.59 16.49 -2.25
N LYS A 3 -26.53 17.06 -3.01
CA LYS A 3 -27.14 16.37 -4.17
C LYS A 3 -26.27 16.62 -5.40
N ARG A 4 -25.37 15.69 -5.67
CA ARG A 4 -24.55 15.71 -6.89
C ARG A 4 -25.42 15.57 -8.14
N LYS A 5 -25.00 16.18 -9.25
CA LYS A 5 -25.72 16.15 -10.54
C LYS A 5 -25.60 14.81 -11.28
N TYR A 6 -24.74 13.91 -10.80
CA TYR A 6 -24.45 12.61 -11.40
C TYR A 6 -24.82 11.48 -10.43
N SER A 7 -25.25 10.35 -11.00
CA SER A 7 -25.56 9.10 -10.28
C SER A 7 -24.50 8.01 -10.49
N ARG A 8 -23.52 8.29 -11.36
CA ARG A 8 -22.39 7.41 -11.68
C ARG A 8 -21.12 8.25 -11.84
N ALA A 9 -19.97 7.66 -11.52
CA ALA A 9 -18.67 8.31 -11.66
C ALA A 9 -17.58 7.30 -12.01
N THR A 10 -16.42 7.79 -12.43
CA THR A 10 -15.19 7.00 -12.56
C THR A 10 -13.98 7.87 -12.21
N THR A 11 -12.93 7.27 -11.67
CA THR A 11 -11.68 7.94 -11.28
C THR A 11 -10.48 7.01 -11.44
N SER A 12 -9.29 7.58 -11.69
CA SER A 12 -8.03 7.01 -11.19
C SER A 12 -7.66 7.71 -9.89
N GLN A 13 -7.84 7.02 -8.77
CA GLN A 13 -7.60 7.57 -7.44
C GLN A 13 -6.19 7.20 -6.98
N ARG A 14 -5.37 8.21 -6.69
CA ARG A 14 -4.11 8.01 -5.97
C ARG A 14 -4.39 7.57 -4.53
N CYS A 15 -3.83 6.44 -4.12
CA CYS A 15 -4.06 5.81 -2.83
C CYS A 15 -2.73 5.69 -2.07
N ILE A 16 -2.77 5.87 -0.75
CA ILE A 16 -1.64 5.57 0.12
C ILE A 16 -2.09 4.61 1.22
N ARG A 17 -1.48 3.43 1.28
CA ARG A 17 -1.70 2.39 2.30
C ARG A 17 -0.46 2.20 3.16
N ALA A 18 -0.23 3.16 4.06
CA ALA A 18 0.94 3.18 4.96
C ALA A 18 0.56 3.39 6.45
N GLY A 19 -0.68 3.08 6.81
CA GLY A 19 -1.21 3.19 8.16
C GLY A 19 -2.73 3.03 8.25
N GLY A 20 -3.24 2.84 9.46
CA GLY A 20 -4.65 2.55 9.70
C GLY A 20 -5.01 1.11 9.31
N LYS A 21 -6.25 0.90 8.89
CA LYS A 21 -6.78 -0.44 8.57
C LYS A 21 -6.09 -1.13 7.39
N HIS A 22 -5.72 -0.36 6.36
CA HIS A 22 -5.01 -0.87 5.19
C HIS A 22 -3.57 -0.36 5.23
N ASN A 23 -2.64 -1.23 5.59
CA ASN A 23 -1.24 -0.89 5.75
C ASN A 23 -0.34 -1.91 5.05
N ASP A 24 0.17 -1.52 3.89
CA ASP A 24 1.04 -2.34 3.05
C ASP A 24 2.52 -1.97 3.18
N LEU A 25 2.86 -1.05 4.09
CA LEU A 25 4.22 -0.53 4.26
C LEU A 25 5.25 -1.65 4.47
N GLU A 26 4.89 -2.69 5.23
CA GLU A 26 5.76 -3.82 5.54
C GLU A 26 5.88 -4.86 4.42
N ASN A 27 4.98 -4.80 3.42
CA ASN A 27 4.93 -5.71 2.27
C ASN A 27 5.79 -5.21 1.09
N VAL A 28 6.10 -3.91 1.07
CA VAL A 28 6.86 -3.26 -0.01
C VAL A 28 8.28 -3.80 -0.05
N GLY A 29 8.72 -4.22 -1.24
CA GLY A 29 10.03 -4.84 -1.46
C GLY A 29 10.12 -6.32 -1.12
N TYR A 30 9.12 -6.89 -0.43
CA TYR A 30 9.05 -8.32 -0.12
C TYR A 30 8.08 -9.08 -1.03
N THR A 31 7.05 -8.41 -1.53
CA THR A 31 6.07 -8.98 -2.47
C THR A 31 6.13 -8.26 -3.81
N LEU A 32 5.65 -8.90 -4.88
CA LEU A 32 5.71 -8.35 -6.24
C LEU A 32 4.59 -7.37 -6.57
N ARG A 33 3.59 -7.22 -5.68
CA ARG A 33 2.30 -6.58 -5.96
C ARG A 33 1.85 -5.48 -4.97
N HIS A 34 2.56 -5.28 -3.86
CA HIS A 34 2.20 -4.30 -2.84
C HIS A 34 3.06 -3.04 -2.92
N HIS A 35 2.41 -1.90 -2.67
CA HIS A 35 2.96 -0.57 -2.76
C HIS A 35 2.45 0.30 -1.62
N THR A 36 3.24 1.28 -1.17
CA THR A 36 2.71 2.30 -0.26
C THR A 36 1.81 3.27 -1.01
N PHE A 37 2.22 3.71 -2.20
CA PHE A 37 1.43 4.55 -3.11
C PHE A 37 1.03 3.72 -4.31
N PHE A 38 -0.22 3.80 -4.75
CA PHE A 38 -0.66 3.17 -6.00
C PHE A 38 -1.88 3.89 -6.55
N GLU A 39 -2.26 3.57 -7.80
CA GLU A 39 -3.47 4.10 -8.41
C GLU A 39 -4.59 3.06 -8.42
N MET A 40 -5.77 3.48 -7.98
CA MET A 40 -6.98 2.67 -7.99
C MET A 40 -7.94 3.19 -9.05
N LEU A 41 -8.12 2.41 -10.10
CA LEU A 41 -9.12 2.63 -11.14
C LEU A 41 -10.48 2.18 -10.62
N GLY A 42 -11.48 3.06 -10.65
CA GLY A 42 -12.80 2.75 -10.12
C GLY A 42 -13.94 3.30 -10.96
N ASN A 43 -15.04 2.55 -11.02
CA ASN A 43 -16.36 3.02 -11.40
C ASN A 43 -17.32 2.93 -10.21
N PHE A 44 -18.16 3.94 -10.06
CA PHE A 44 -19.04 4.10 -8.90
C PHE A 44 -20.48 4.25 -9.34
N SER A 45 -21.39 3.60 -8.63
CA SER A 45 -22.84 3.71 -8.78
C SER A 45 -23.45 4.23 -7.49
N PHE A 46 -24.14 5.37 -7.54
CA PHE A 46 -24.79 5.99 -6.39
C PHE A 46 -26.31 5.74 -6.46
N GLY A 47 -26.71 4.50 -6.25
CA GLY A 47 -28.10 4.05 -6.41
C GLY A 47 -28.61 4.14 -7.86
N ASP A 48 -27.74 3.82 -8.82
CA ASP A 48 -28.00 3.74 -10.26
C ASP A 48 -28.10 2.26 -10.68
N TYR A 49 -26.99 1.67 -11.14
CA TYR A 49 -26.87 0.23 -11.43
C TYR A 49 -26.33 -0.54 -10.21
N PHE A 50 -26.45 -1.88 -10.24
CA PHE A 50 -26.00 -2.75 -9.15
C PHE A 50 -25.22 -3.96 -9.69
N LYS A 51 -25.26 -5.12 -9.00
CA LYS A 51 -24.42 -6.30 -9.26
C LYS A 51 -24.29 -6.70 -10.73
N GLU A 52 -25.41 -6.93 -11.41
CA GLU A 52 -25.40 -7.49 -12.77
C GLU A 52 -24.63 -6.59 -13.75
N ASP A 53 -24.94 -5.30 -13.78
CA ASP A 53 -24.26 -4.36 -14.67
C ASP A 53 -22.83 -4.07 -14.21
N ALA A 54 -22.55 -4.02 -12.90
CA ALA A 54 -21.19 -3.85 -12.39
C ALA A 54 -20.27 -4.99 -12.84
N ILE A 55 -20.75 -6.23 -12.73
CA ILE A 55 -20.04 -7.43 -13.19
C ILE A 55 -19.87 -7.40 -14.72
N LYS A 56 -20.91 -7.02 -15.48
CA LYS A 56 -20.80 -6.88 -16.94
C LYS A 56 -19.76 -5.84 -17.36
N TYR A 57 -19.75 -4.65 -16.74
CA TYR A 57 -18.78 -3.61 -17.08
C TYR A 57 -17.34 -4.06 -16.81
N ALA A 58 -17.10 -4.70 -15.66
CA ALA A 58 -15.77 -5.22 -15.34
C ALA A 58 -15.33 -6.28 -16.34
N TRP A 59 -16.21 -7.24 -16.65
CA TRP A 59 -15.90 -8.33 -17.58
C TRP A 59 -15.70 -7.85 -19.03
N GLU A 60 -16.56 -6.95 -19.51
CA GLU A 60 -16.42 -6.31 -20.84
C GLU A 60 -15.08 -5.57 -20.92
N PHE A 61 -14.73 -4.78 -19.90
CA PHE A 61 -13.46 -4.06 -19.91
C PHE A 61 -12.26 -5.02 -19.94
N LEU A 62 -12.23 -6.05 -19.11
CA LEU A 62 -11.11 -7.00 -19.08
C LEU A 62 -11.00 -7.84 -20.36
N THR A 63 -12.12 -8.33 -20.88
CA THR A 63 -12.09 -9.37 -21.94
C THR A 63 -12.34 -8.82 -23.34
N ASP A 64 -13.10 -7.73 -23.46
CA ASP A 64 -13.42 -7.13 -24.76
C ASP A 64 -12.59 -5.86 -25.04
N VAL A 65 -12.21 -5.08 -24.03
CA VAL A 65 -11.35 -3.90 -24.23
C VAL A 65 -9.87 -4.26 -24.08
N LEU A 66 -9.47 -4.81 -22.94
CA LEU A 66 -8.09 -5.22 -22.67
C LEU A 66 -7.71 -6.55 -23.33
N LYS A 67 -8.70 -7.31 -23.84
CA LYS A 67 -8.49 -8.58 -24.55
C LYS A 67 -7.76 -9.64 -23.73
N LEU A 68 -7.98 -9.66 -22.41
CA LEU A 68 -7.46 -10.72 -21.56
C LEU A 68 -8.11 -12.06 -21.89
N GLU A 69 -7.31 -13.11 -21.81
CA GLU A 69 -7.76 -14.50 -21.97
C GLU A 69 -8.72 -14.88 -20.84
N LYS A 70 -9.94 -15.29 -21.19
CA LYS A 70 -11.01 -15.58 -20.20
C LYS A 70 -10.65 -16.74 -19.28
N ASP A 71 -9.89 -17.70 -19.76
CA ASP A 71 -9.39 -18.86 -19.01
C ASP A 71 -8.18 -18.54 -18.11
N LYS A 72 -7.72 -17.30 -18.08
CA LYS A 72 -6.78 -16.80 -17.07
C LYS A 72 -7.48 -16.12 -15.90
N LEU A 73 -8.79 -15.86 -16.00
CA LEU A 73 -9.54 -15.15 -14.98
C LEU A 73 -10.22 -16.12 -14.00
N TRP A 74 -10.07 -15.81 -12.72
CA TRP A 74 -10.71 -16.48 -11.59
C TRP A 74 -11.55 -15.49 -10.82
N ILE A 75 -12.65 -15.96 -10.21
CA ILE A 75 -13.62 -15.12 -9.55
C ILE A 75 -13.81 -15.58 -8.12
N SER A 76 -13.79 -14.65 -7.16
CA SER A 76 -14.30 -14.90 -5.81
C SER A 76 -15.63 -14.17 -5.59
N VAL A 77 -16.50 -14.76 -4.78
CA VAL A 77 -17.75 -14.15 -4.31
C VAL A 77 -17.91 -14.38 -2.82
N TYR A 78 -18.57 -13.46 -2.12
CA TYR A 78 -18.89 -13.66 -0.71
C TYR A 78 -19.70 -14.93 -0.48
N LYS A 79 -19.37 -15.70 0.56
CA LYS A 79 -19.95 -17.02 0.87
C LYS A 79 -21.47 -17.06 0.87
N ASP A 80 -22.14 -15.97 1.26
CA ASP A 80 -23.60 -15.86 1.35
C ASP A 80 -24.22 -15.10 0.15
N ASP A 81 -23.44 -14.73 -0.87
CA ASP A 81 -23.91 -13.96 -2.04
C ASP A 81 -24.20 -14.86 -3.26
N ASP A 82 -25.30 -15.60 -3.18
CA ASP A 82 -25.81 -16.45 -4.27
C ASP A 82 -26.16 -15.66 -5.55
N GLU A 83 -26.44 -14.36 -5.43
CA GLU A 83 -26.83 -13.52 -6.55
C GLU A 83 -25.62 -13.23 -7.45
N ALA A 84 -24.48 -12.85 -6.84
CA ALA A 84 -23.23 -12.61 -7.57
C ALA A 84 -22.75 -13.88 -8.29
N GLU A 85 -22.77 -15.05 -7.62
CA GLU A 85 -22.40 -16.33 -8.24
C GLU A 85 -23.28 -16.65 -9.46
N LYS A 86 -24.61 -16.48 -9.32
CA LYS A 86 -25.54 -16.75 -10.43
C LYS A 86 -25.34 -15.82 -11.61
N ILE A 87 -24.94 -14.56 -11.38
CA ILE A 87 -24.62 -13.62 -12.47
C ILE A 87 -23.36 -14.09 -13.20
N TRP A 88 -22.29 -14.43 -12.48
CA TRP A 88 -21.05 -14.91 -13.08
C TRP A 88 -21.27 -16.19 -13.92
N ILE A 89 -22.04 -17.14 -13.42
CA ILE A 89 -22.33 -18.40 -14.13
C ILE A 89 -23.29 -18.18 -15.30
N ASN A 90 -24.46 -17.58 -15.06
CA ASN A 90 -25.56 -17.63 -16.03
C ASN A 90 -25.57 -16.45 -17.00
N VAL A 91 -25.06 -15.29 -16.58
CA VAL A 91 -25.08 -14.06 -17.39
C VAL A 91 -23.74 -13.86 -18.09
N ILE A 92 -22.63 -14.06 -17.36
CA ILE A 92 -21.28 -13.90 -17.93
C ILE A 92 -20.79 -15.19 -18.59
N GLY A 93 -21.14 -16.36 -18.03
CA GLY A 93 -20.70 -17.65 -18.56
C GLY A 93 -19.32 -18.09 -18.08
N VAL A 94 -18.91 -17.66 -16.88
CA VAL A 94 -17.67 -18.16 -16.24
C VAL A 94 -17.85 -19.62 -15.84
N ASP A 95 -16.83 -20.44 -16.10
CA ASP A 95 -16.82 -21.84 -15.66
C ASP A 95 -16.95 -21.91 -14.12
N PRO A 96 -17.95 -22.64 -13.57
CA PRO A 96 -18.12 -22.75 -12.13
C PRO A 96 -16.89 -23.27 -11.39
N SER A 97 -16.00 -24.02 -12.04
CA SER A 97 -14.74 -24.49 -11.44
C SER A 97 -13.73 -23.37 -11.15
N ARG A 98 -13.96 -22.16 -11.69
CA ARG A 98 -13.13 -20.95 -11.49
C ARG A 98 -13.81 -19.90 -10.62
N ILE A 99 -14.93 -20.25 -10.00
CA ILE A 99 -15.65 -19.40 -9.05
C ILE A 99 -15.50 -20.01 -7.67
N VAL A 100 -15.03 -19.21 -6.72
CA VAL A 100 -14.84 -19.62 -5.32
C VAL A 100 -15.67 -18.75 -4.38
N ARG A 101 -16.12 -19.35 -3.28
CA ARG A 101 -16.83 -18.67 -2.19
C ARG A 101 -15.86 -18.41 -1.04
N LEU A 102 -15.62 -17.15 -0.70
CA LEU A 102 -14.75 -16.77 0.43
C LEU A 102 -15.54 -16.08 1.55
N GLY A 103 -14.91 -16.04 2.73
CA GLY A 103 -15.50 -15.51 3.95
C GLY A 103 -15.42 -13.99 4.08
N ASP A 104 -15.63 -13.52 5.31
CA ASP A 104 -15.66 -12.10 5.66
C ASP A 104 -14.28 -11.44 5.52
N GLU A 105 -13.19 -12.20 5.62
CA GLU A 105 -11.82 -11.68 5.54
C GLU A 105 -11.50 -11.19 4.12
N ASP A 106 -11.96 -11.90 3.09
CA ASP A 106 -11.63 -11.60 1.69
C ASP A 106 -12.79 -10.91 0.96
N ASN A 107 -14.02 -11.45 1.08
CA ASN A 107 -15.15 -11.00 0.28
C ASN A 107 -16.17 -10.13 1.05
N PHE A 108 -15.78 -9.54 2.17
CA PHE A 108 -16.57 -8.49 2.84
C PHE A 108 -15.76 -7.21 3.03
N TRP A 109 -15.93 -6.28 2.10
CA TRP A 109 -15.18 -5.04 2.11
C TRP A 109 -15.78 -3.99 3.05
N SER A 110 -14.92 -3.24 3.73
CA SER A 110 -15.32 -2.12 4.59
C SER A 110 -14.26 -1.02 4.60
N MET A 111 -14.69 0.23 4.50
CA MET A 111 -13.80 1.40 4.38
C MET A 111 -12.86 1.59 5.58
N GLY A 112 -13.34 1.24 6.76
CA GLY A 112 -12.63 1.42 8.03
C GLY A 112 -13.28 0.57 9.12
N ASP A 113 -13.08 0.97 10.37
CA ASP A 113 -13.81 0.41 11.51
C ASP A 113 -15.29 0.79 11.46
N THR A 114 -15.60 1.95 10.88
CA THR A 114 -16.94 2.45 10.60
C THR A 114 -17.11 2.91 9.15
N GLY A 115 -18.35 3.10 8.74
CA GLY A 115 -18.72 3.63 7.43
C GLY A 115 -19.32 2.58 6.49
N PRO A 116 -19.46 2.92 5.19
CA PRO A 116 -20.04 2.05 4.18
C PRO A 116 -19.27 0.73 4.00
N CYS A 117 -20.01 -0.37 3.89
CA CYS A 117 -19.48 -1.71 3.69
C CYS A 117 -20.49 -2.64 2.99
N GLY A 118 -20.01 -3.80 2.55
CA GLY A 118 -20.86 -4.81 1.93
C GLY A 118 -20.08 -6.01 1.39
N PRO A 119 -20.79 -7.05 0.92
CA PRO A 119 -20.17 -8.16 0.21
C PRO A 119 -19.52 -7.66 -1.07
N CYS A 120 -18.44 -8.31 -1.48
CA CYS A 120 -17.79 -8.03 -2.74
C CYS A 120 -17.52 -9.30 -3.55
N SER A 121 -17.17 -9.10 -4.81
CA SER A 121 -16.69 -10.13 -5.72
C SER A 121 -15.40 -9.64 -6.36
N GLU A 122 -14.37 -10.46 -6.36
CA GLU A 122 -13.05 -10.08 -6.87
C GLU A 122 -12.68 -10.91 -8.10
N ILE A 123 -11.88 -10.31 -8.97
CA ILE A 123 -11.36 -10.91 -10.18
C ILE A 123 -9.85 -11.07 -10.01
N TYR A 124 -9.37 -12.30 -10.18
CA TYR A 124 -7.97 -12.69 -10.10
C TYR A 124 -7.46 -13.06 -11.50
N TYR A 125 -6.17 -12.80 -11.74
CA TYR A 125 -5.46 -13.21 -12.95
C TYR A 125 -4.43 -14.29 -12.64
N ASP A 126 -4.45 -15.39 -13.39
CA ASP A 126 -3.46 -16.47 -13.34
C ASP A 126 -2.25 -16.15 -14.22
N HIS A 127 -1.14 -15.72 -13.61
CA HIS A 127 0.11 -15.45 -14.33
C HIS A 127 0.76 -16.71 -14.94
N GLY A 128 0.36 -17.91 -14.53
CA GLY A 128 0.80 -19.18 -15.11
C GLY A 128 1.50 -20.11 -14.13
N ASP A 129 1.66 -21.36 -14.57
CA ASP A 129 2.20 -22.49 -13.79
C ASP A 129 3.70 -22.39 -13.47
N HIS A 130 4.43 -21.50 -14.13
CA HIS A 130 5.83 -21.19 -13.85
C HIS A 130 6.04 -20.37 -12.56
N ILE A 131 4.94 -19.95 -11.91
CA ILE A 131 4.94 -19.17 -10.67
C ILE A 131 4.25 -19.98 -9.58
N GLU A 132 4.82 -19.97 -8.38
CA GLU A 132 4.23 -20.65 -7.23
C GLU A 132 2.97 -19.94 -6.75
N GLY A 133 1.94 -20.71 -6.44
CA GLY A 133 0.66 -20.22 -5.93
C GLY A 133 -0.49 -21.15 -6.27
N THR A 134 -1.48 -21.21 -5.38
CA THR A 134 -2.69 -22.01 -5.55
C THR A 134 -3.89 -21.13 -5.95
N PRO A 135 -4.89 -21.64 -6.68
CA PRO A 135 -6.07 -20.85 -7.01
C PRO A 135 -6.77 -20.31 -5.76
N PRO A 136 -7.45 -19.15 -5.83
CA PRO A 136 -8.08 -18.54 -4.66
C PRO A 136 -9.04 -19.51 -3.97
N GLY A 137 -8.95 -19.55 -2.63
CA GLY A 137 -9.71 -20.44 -1.74
C GLY A 137 -9.36 -21.94 -1.81
N SER A 138 -8.24 -22.31 -2.44
CA SER A 138 -7.62 -23.62 -2.28
C SER A 138 -6.80 -23.70 -0.98
N GLU A 139 -6.42 -24.90 -0.55
CA GLU A 139 -5.41 -25.03 0.51
C GLU A 139 -4.06 -24.52 -0.01
N GLY A 140 -3.52 -23.46 0.60
CA GLY A 140 -2.26 -22.84 0.20
C GLY A 140 -2.36 -21.31 0.18
N ASP A 141 -1.32 -20.67 -0.34
CA ASP A 141 -1.27 -19.23 -0.60
C ASP A 141 -1.44 -19.01 -2.12
N GLU A 142 -2.20 -17.99 -2.53
CA GLU A 142 -2.32 -17.58 -3.92
C GLU A 142 -0.98 -17.25 -4.60
N GLY A 143 0.03 -16.97 -3.77
CA GLY A 143 1.38 -16.61 -4.15
C GLY A 143 1.39 -15.32 -4.94
N ASP A 144 2.37 -15.22 -5.84
CA ASP A 144 2.36 -14.20 -6.89
C ASP A 144 1.77 -14.76 -8.21
N ARG A 145 1.25 -15.99 -8.21
CA ARG A 145 0.61 -16.59 -9.40
C ARG A 145 -0.80 -16.04 -9.62
N PHE A 146 -1.67 -16.10 -8.61
CA PHE A 146 -3.05 -15.65 -8.71
C PHE A 146 -3.18 -14.27 -8.08
N VAL A 147 -3.11 -13.24 -8.91
CA VAL A 147 -3.11 -11.86 -8.44
C VAL A 147 -4.52 -11.27 -8.56
N GLU A 148 -5.08 -10.80 -7.44
CA GLU A 148 -6.31 -10.01 -7.42
C GLU A 148 -6.09 -8.71 -8.23
N ILE A 149 -6.83 -8.54 -9.32
CA ILE A 149 -6.71 -7.37 -10.21
C ILE A 149 -7.85 -6.37 -10.01
N TRP A 150 -9.06 -6.80 -9.63
CA TRP A 150 -10.22 -5.93 -9.52
C TRP A 150 -11.21 -6.42 -8.45
N ASN A 151 -11.55 -5.54 -7.50
CA ASN A 151 -12.59 -5.78 -6.51
C ASN A 151 -13.88 -5.02 -6.85
N LEU A 152 -15.03 -5.71 -6.83
CA LEU A 152 -16.38 -5.19 -7.06
C LEU A 152 -17.18 -5.23 -5.75
N VAL A 153 -17.26 -4.11 -5.05
CA VAL A 153 -17.95 -3.99 -3.77
C VAL A 153 -19.41 -3.59 -3.96
N PHE A 154 -20.31 -4.41 -3.43
CA PHE A 154 -21.75 -4.17 -3.44
C PHE A 154 -22.16 -3.53 -2.11
N MET A 155 -22.02 -2.20 -2.04
CA MET A 155 -22.29 -1.42 -0.84
C MET A 155 -23.75 -1.57 -0.40
N GLN A 156 -23.95 -2.16 0.78
CA GLN A 156 -25.27 -2.47 1.32
C GLN A 156 -25.50 -1.95 2.73
N PHE A 157 -24.45 -1.78 3.52
CA PHE A 157 -24.55 -1.45 4.93
C PHE A 157 -23.68 -0.24 5.30
N ASN A 158 -24.02 0.38 6.42
CA ASN A 158 -23.16 1.30 7.15
C ASN A 158 -22.89 0.71 8.54
N ARG A 159 -21.60 0.49 8.86
CA ARG A 159 -21.14 0.00 10.16
C ARG A 159 -20.92 1.18 11.12
N ASP A 160 -21.50 1.11 12.31
CA ASP A 160 -21.29 2.09 13.39
C ASP A 160 -20.11 1.72 14.31
N ASP A 161 -19.75 2.59 15.25
CA ASP A 161 -18.63 2.38 16.19
C ASP A 161 -18.86 1.17 17.13
N SER A 162 -20.09 0.69 17.27
CA SER A 162 -20.42 -0.52 18.03
C SER A 162 -20.36 -1.79 17.19
N GLY A 163 -20.06 -1.67 15.89
CA GLY A 163 -20.05 -2.76 14.92
C GLY A 163 -21.43 -3.10 14.33
N ASN A 164 -22.50 -2.37 14.68
CA ASN A 164 -23.83 -2.65 14.13
C ASN A 164 -23.89 -2.24 12.66
N MET A 165 -24.49 -3.09 11.84
CA MET A 165 -24.71 -2.83 10.41
C MET A 165 -26.13 -2.36 10.16
N THR A 166 -26.26 -1.17 9.58
CA THR A 166 -27.56 -0.61 9.15
C THR A 166 -27.64 -0.55 7.63
N PRO A 167 -28.76 -0.98 7.00
CA PRO A 167 -28.89 -0.91 5.55
C PRO A 167 -28.74 0.51 5.01
N LEU A 168 -27.99 0.67 3.91
CA LEU A 168 -27.88 1.93 3.20
C LEU A 168 -29.23 2.30 2.54
N PRO A 169 -29.57 3.60 2.43
CA PRO A 169 -30.83 4.01 1.80
C PRO A 169 -30.98 3.56 0.34
N LYS A 170 -29.85 3.40 -0.36
CA LYS A 170 -29.77 2.89 -1.72
C LYS A 170 -28.53 1.99 -1.85
N PRO A 171 -28.70 0.72 -2.21
CA PRO A 171 -27.58 -0.12 -2.62
C PRO A 171 -26.77 0.57 -3.72
N SER A 172 -25.45 0.49 -3.61
CA SER A 172 -24.50 1.23 -4.44
C SER A 172 -23.36 0.32 -4.85
N VAL A 173 -22.58 0.74 -5.85
CA VAL A 173 -21.40 -0.01 -6.31
C VAL A 173 -20.17 0.84 -6.13
N ASP A 174 -19.13 0.23 -5.58
CA ASP A 174 -17.79 0.77 -5.47
C ASP A 174 -16.82 -0.28 -6.02
N THR A 175 -15.99 0.07 -6.99
CA THR A 175 -15.02 -0.86 -7.56
C THR A 175 -13.63 -0.29 -7.46
N GLY A 176 -12.63 -1.15 -7.26
CA GLY A 176 -11.22 -0.75 -7.29
C GLY A 176 -10.36 -1.79 -8.01
N MET A 177 -9.66 -1.33 -9.06
CA MET A 177 -8.62 -2.09 -9.76
C MET A 177 -7.28 -1.40 -9.59
N GLY A 178 -6.26 -2.14 -9.13
CA GLY A 178 -4.90 -1.60 -9.01
C GLY A 178 -4.29 -1.39 -10.38
N LEU A 179 -3.99 -0.13 -10.75
CA LEU A 179 -3.42 0.21 -12.05
C LEU A 179 -2.11 -0.56 -12.30
N GLU A 180 -1.23 -0.61 -11.31
CA GLU A 180 0.06 -1.28 -11.43
C GLU A 180 -0.08 -2.79 -11.65
N ARG A 181 -1.09 -3.41 -11.03
CA ARG A 181 -1.37 -4.85 -11.20
C ARG A 181 -1.90 -5.14 -12.61
N ILE A 182 -2.88 -4.37 -13.08
CA ILE A 182 -3.40 -4.56 -14.45
C ILE A 182 -2.36 -4.18 -15.51
N ALA A 183 -1.49 -3.20 -15.23
CA ALA A 183 -0.36 -2.86 -16.10
C ALA A 183 0.64 -4.01 -16.21
N ALA A 184 0.97 -4.70 -15.10
CA ALA A 184 1.84 -5.88 -15.12
C ALA A 184 1.26 -6.97 -16.04
N VAL A 185 -0.03 -7.28 -15.87
CA VAL A 185 -0.76 -8.22 -16.73
C VAL A 185 -0.69 -7.80 -18.20
N MET A 186 -1.02 -6.55 -18.52
CA MET A 186 -1.03 -6.04 -19.90
C MET A 186 0.35 -5.97 -20.55
N GLN A 187 1.41 -5.84 -19.75
CA GLN A 187 2.79 -5.82 -20.22
C GLN A 187 3.43 -7.22 -20.23
N GLY A 188 2.69 -8.27 -19.84
CA GLY A 188 3.15 -9.65 -19.84
C GLY A 188 4.24 -9.93 -18.80
N VAL A 189 4.26 -9.17 -17.71
CA VAL A 189 5.18 -9.34 -16.58
C VAL A 189 4.40 -9.77 -15.33
N ASN A 190 5.07 -10.42 -14.38
CA ASN A 190 4.43 -10.85 -13.14
C ASN A 190 4.55 -9.81 -12.03
N SER A 191 5.67 -9.09 -11.97
CA SER A 191 5.87 -8.08 -10.95
C SER A 191 5.40 -6.70 -11.39
N ASN A 192 4.74 -5.98 -10.49
CA ASN A 192 4.47 -4.56 -10.69
C ASN A 192 5.79 -3.78 -10.88
N TYR A 193 6.88 -4.22 -10.25
CA TYR A 193 8.20 -3.59 -10.37
C TYR A 193 8.87 -3.81 -11.74
N GLU A 194 8.30 -4.66 -12.60
CA GLU A 194 8.75 -4.90 -13.96
C GLU A 194 7.94 -4.14 -15.01
N THR A 195 6.93 -3.36 -14.58
CA THR A 195 6.21 -2.44 -15.46
C THR A 195 7.13 -1.31 -15.94
N ASP A 196 6.80 -0.72 -17.09
CA ASP A 196 7.47 0.46 -17.64
C ASP A 196 7.74 1.57 -16.60
N LEU A 197 6.72 2.00 -15.85
CA LEU A 197 6.84 3.04 -14.83
C LEU A 197 7.89 2.68 -13.77
N PHE A 198 7.85 1.45 -13.24
CA PHE A 198 8.77 1.03 -12.20
C PHE A 198 10.16 0.74 -12.74
N LYS A 199 10.30 0.18 -13.95
CA LYS A 199 11.60 -0.01 -14.60
C LYS A 199 12.35 1.30 -14.75
N ASP A 200 11.66 2.38 -15.12
CA ASP A 200 12.26 3.70 -15.25
C ASP A 200 12.66 4.28 -13.89
N LEU A 201 11.82 4.17 -12.86
CA LEU A 201 12.16 4.61 -11.50
C LEU A 201 13.30 3.81 -10.87
N ILE A 202 13.31 2.48 -11.04
CA ILE A 202 14.37 1.60 -10.57
C ILE A 202 15.68 1.94 -11.29
N SER A 203 15.62 2.19 -12.61
CA SER A 203 16.78 2.64 -13.38
C SER A 203 17.30 4.01 -12.91
N ALA A 204 16.42 4.93 -12.53
CA ALA A 204 16.81 6.20 -11.93
C ALA A 204 17.47 6.01 -10.55
N SER A 205 16.91 5.15 -9.70
CA SER A 205 17.50 4.78 -8.41
C SER A 205 18.89 4.16 -8.59
N ASN A 206 19.04 3.23 -9.54
CA ASN A 206 20.31 2.63 -9.93
C ASN A 206 21.34 3.66 -10.40
N ARG A 207 20.91 4.65 -11.18
CA ARG A 207 21.79 5.72 -11.67
C ARG A 207 22.38 6.55 -10.53
N VAL A 208 21.59 6.81 -9.49
CA VAL A 208 21.98 7.63 -8.34
C VAL A 208 22.81 6.82 -7.32
N LEU A 209 22.51 5.54 -7.12
CA LEU A 209 23.05 4.74 -6.01
C LEU A 209 23.99 3.60 -6.41
N GLY A 210 24.01 3.18 -7.68
CA GLY A 210 24.68 1.95 -8.11
C GLY A 210 23.94 0.69 -7.65
N SER A 211 24.65 -0.43 -7.42
CA SER A 211 24.11 -1.67 -6.83
C SER A 211 22.93 -2.32 -7.56
N GLN A 212 23.06 -2.51 -8.88
CA GLN A 212 21.97 -2.91 -9.81
C GLN A 212 21.07 -4.07 -9.38
N GLU A 213 21.59 -5.04 -8.63
CA GLU A 213 20.88 -6.24 -8.19
C GLU A 213 20.16 -6.09 -6.83
N SER A 214 20.13 -4.88 -6.26
CA SER A 214 19.60 -4.66 -4.91
C SER A 214 18.08 -4.47 -4.89
N GLU A 215 17.39 -5.29 -4.10
CA GLU A 215 15.95 -5.17 -3.81
C GLU A 215 15.56 -3.81 -3.21
N SER A 216 16.52 -3.11 -2.59
CA SER A 216 16.32 -1.75 -2.08
C SER A 216 15.86 -0.75 -3.15
N HIS A 217 16.18 -0.97 -4.43
CA HIS A 217 15.71 -0.08 -5.50
C HIS A 217 14.18 -0.15 -5.67
N LYS A 218 13.56 -1.30 -5.43
CA LYS A 218 12.09 -1.44 -5.46
C LYS A 218 11.45 -0.61 -4.35
N VAL A 219 11.99 -0.71 -3.13
CA VAL A 219 11.51 0.06 -1.98
C VAL A 219 11.68 1.57 -2.20
N ILE A 220 12.85 2.01 -2.66
CA ILE A 220 13.09 3.44 -2.95
C ILE A 220 12.16 3.96 -4.04
N SER A 221 11.94 3.17 -5.10
CA SER A 221 11.07 3.54 -6.22
C SER A 221 9.60 3.63 -5.81
N ASP A 222 9.13 2.76 -4.91
CA ASP A 222 7.80 2.89 -4.32
C ASP A 222 7.70 4.14 -3.42
N HIS A 223 8.65 4.28 -2.50
CA HIS A 223 8.59 5.32 -1.47
C HIS A 223 8.74 6.73 -2.02
N ILE A 224 9.53 6.95 -3.08
CA ILE A 224 9.61 8.28 -3.72
C ILE A 224 8.25 8.74 -4.25
N ARG A 225 7.39 7.82 -4.71
CA ARG A 225 6.02 8.14 -5.13
C ARG A 225 5.20 8.62 -3.94
N SER A 226 5.10 7.82 -2.88
CA SER A 226 4.38 8.16 -1.65
C SER A 226 4.82 9.50 -1.06
N VAL A 227 6.12 9.68 -0.88
CA VAL A 227 6.71 10.88 -0.30
C VAL A 227 6.37 12.10 -1.14
N SER A 228 6.56 12.02 -2.46
CA SER A 228 6.32 13.15 -3.35
C SER A 228 4.85 13.55 -3.39
N PHE A 229 3.92 12.60 -3.46
CA PHE A 229 2.50 12.89 -3.47
C PHE A 229 1.98 13.41 -2.12
N LEU A 230 2.49 12.90 -0.99
CA LEU A 230 2.15 13.44 0.34
C LEU A 230 2.59 14.91 0.48
N ILE A 231 3.82 15.24 0.06
CA ILE A 231 4.32 16.62 0.10
C ILE A 231 3.55 17.50 -0.88
N ALA A 232 3.24 16.98 -2.08
CA ALA A 232 2.39 17.68 -3.04
C ALA A 232 1.00 17.99 -2.47
N ASP A 233 0.47 17.15 -1.60
CA ASP A 233 -0.82 17.37 -0.92
C ASP A 233 -0.71 18.22 0.36
N GLY A 234 0.48 18.74 0.66
CA GLY A 234 0.72 19.68 1.76
C GLY A 234 1.07 19.02 3.10
N VAL A 235 1.40 17.73 3.10
CA VAL A 235 1.90 17.03 4.30
C VAL A 235 3.40 17.33 4.44
N LEU A 236 3.84 17.74 5.63
CA LEU A 236 5.24 17.98 5.96
C LEU A 236 5.76 16.93 6.96
N PRO A 237 7.07 16.60 6.98
CA PRO A 237 7.62 15.65 7.93
C PRO A 237 7.49 16.12 9.40
N GLU A 238 6.74 15.40 10.22
CA GLU A 238 6.47 15.72 11.64
C GLU A 238 6.66 14.50 12.56
N ASN A 239 6.51 14.69 13.87
CA ASN A 239 6.61 13.61 14.86
C ASN A 239 5.27 12.91 15.14
N GLU A 240 4.15 13.47 14.67
CA GLU A 240 2.81 12.93 14.92
C GLU A 240 1.93 12.98 13.66
N GLY A 241 0.80 12.27 13.69
CA GLY A 241 -0.23 12.33 12.66
C GLY A 241 0.27 11.96 11.26
N ARG A 242 -0.22 12.67 10.23
CA ARG A 242 0.12 12.43 8.82
C ARG A 242 1.58 12.73 8.52
N GLY A 243 2.13 13.76 9.17
CA GLY A 243 3.53 14.12 8.98
C GLY A 243 4.50 13.06 9.52
N TYR A 244 4.11 12.34 10.58
CA TYR A 244 4.87 11.17 11.02
C TYR A 244 4.86 10.07 9.96
N VAL A 245 3.71 9.71 9.38
CA VAL A 245 3.64 8.70 8.30
C VAL A 245 4.55 9.07 7.14
N LEU A 246 4.52 10.32 6.67
CA LEU A 246 5.45 10.81 5.65
C LEU A 246 6.91 10.61 6.07
N ARG A 247 7.27 11.05 7.29
CA ARG A 247 8.63 10.92 7.81
C ARG A 247 9.08 9.47 7.87
N ARG A 248 8.19 8.53 8.23
CA ARG A 248 8.51 7.10 8.29
C ARG A 248 8.89 6.52 6.93
N ILE A 249 8.03 6.73 5.93
CA ILE A 249 8.27 6.28 4.54
C ILE A 249 9.56 6.90 4.02
N LEU A 250 9.75 8.21 4.23
CA LEU A 250 10.93 8.93 3.79
C LEU A 250 12.22 8.38 4.43
N ARG A 251 12.25 8.20 5.75
CA ARG A 251 13.43 7.66 6.47
C ARG A 251 13.72 6.20 6.12
N ARG A 252 12.69 5.39 5.84
CA ARG A 252 12.88 4.02 5.35
C ARG A 252 13.57 4.00 3.98
N ALA A 253 13.15 4.86 3.05
CA ALA A 253 13.81 5.00 1.75
C ALA A 253 15.28 5.43 1.89
N ILE A 254 15.56 6.40 2.77
CA ILE A 254 16.92 6.87 3.04
C ILE A 254 17.78 5.72 3.61
N ARG A 255 17.25 4.92 4.54
CA ARG A 255 17.92 3.74 5.11
C ARG A 255 18.26 2.70 4.04
N HIS A 256 17.37 2.45 3.09
CA HIS A 256 17.65 1.56 1.96
C HIS A 256 18.78 2.08 1.06
N GLY A 257 18.89 3.39 0.87
CA GLY A 257 20.04 3.99 0.19
C GLY A 257 21.33 3.86 1.01
N TYR A 258 21.27 4.11 2.32
CA TYR A 258 22.41 3.93 3.23
C TYR A 258 22.92 2.48 3.23
N LYS A 259 22.02 1.50 3.23
CA LYS A 259 22.34 0.06 3.09
C LYS A 259 23.14 -0.23 1.80
N MET A 260 22.97 0.56 0.75
CA MET A 260 23.71 0.47 -0.51
C MET A 260 24.97 1.37 -0.56
N GLY A 261 25.34 2.01 0.55
CA GLY A 261 26.54 2.84 0.67
C GLY A 261 26.32 4.34 0.46
N ALA A 262 25.07 4.82 0.38
CA ALA A 262 24.80 6.25 0.30
C ALA A 262 25.22 6.96 1.60
N THR A 263 26.09 7.96 1.47
CA THR A 263 26.57 8.80 2.59
C THR A 263 26.20 10.28 2.41
N LYS A 264 25.46 10.60 1.35
CA LYS A 264 25.00 11.94 1.01
C LYS A 264 23.54 11.88 0.58
N PRO A 265 22.78 12.99 0.71
CA PRO A 265 21.42 13.08 0.19
C PRO A 265 21.34 12.68 -1.28
N PHE A 266 20.36 11.85 -1.62
CA PHE A 266 20.20 11.27 -2.95
C PHE A 266 18.73 11.21 -3.38
N LEU A 267 17.80 11.06 -2.42
CA LEU A 267 16.42 10.74 -2.73
C LEU A 267 15.69 11.88 -3.45
N TYR A 268 16.06 13.12 -3.14
CA TYR A 268 15.52 14.31 -3.81
C TYR A 268 15.85 14.36 -5.31
N GLU A 269 16.91 13.68 -5.77
CA GLU A 269 17.29 13.64 -7.18
C GLU A 269 16.30 12.82 -8.02
N LEU A 270 15.58 11.88 -7.40
CA LEU A 270 14.58 11.05 -8.06
C LEU A 270 13.27 11.80 -8.35
N VAL A 271 13.07 12.99 -7.78
CA VAL A 271 11.88 13.83 -8.04
C VAL A 271 11.82 14.26 -9.51
N ASP A 272 12.97 14.46 -10.15
CA ASP A 272 13.06 14.79 -11.57
C ASP A 272 12.54 13.65 -12.46
N ASP A 273 12.87 12.40 -12.13
CA ASP A 273 12.42 11.24 -12.89
C ASP A 273 10.92 10.96 -12.64
N LEU A 274 10.48 11.08 -11.38
CA LEU A 274 9.06 10.94 -11.05
C LEU A 274 8.19 11.98 -11.76
N GLU A 275 8.62 13.23 -11.82
CA GLU A 275 7.89 14.30 -12.50
C GLU A 275 7.72 14.01 -14.00
N LYS A 276 8.77 13.51 -14.66
CA LYS A 276 8.70 13.14 -16.09
C LYS A 276 7.69 12.01 -16.33
N LEU A 277 7.62 11.03 -15.44
CA LEU A 277 6.75 9.87 -15.58
C LEU A 277 5.28 10.18 -15.27
N MET A 278 5.01 11.10 -14.32
CA MET A 278 3.68 11.23 -13.73
C MET A 278 3.00 12.60 -13.98
N SER A 279 3.72 13.62 -14.46
CA SER A 279 3.17 14.98 -14.55
C SER A 279 2.07 15.17 -15.59
N GLU A 280 1.97 14.30 -16.58
CA GLU A 280 0.87 14.34 -17.56
C GLU A 280 -0.46 14.02 -16.88
N ALA A 281 -0.52 12.94 -16.10
CA ALA A 281 -1.68 12.57 -15.29
C ALA A 281 -1.85 13.48 -14.06
N TYR A 282 -0.74 13.94 -13.48
CA TYR A 282 -0.73 14.74 -12.25
C TYR A 282 0.12 16.02 -12.38
N PRO A 283 -0.43 17.08 -13.00
CA PRO A 283 0.27 18.36 -13.15
C PRO A 283 0.76 18.98 -11.82
N LEU A 284 0.11 18.64 -10.71
CA LEU A 284 0.49 19.07 -9.36
C LEU A 284 1.93 18.69 -8.99
N ILE A 285 2.43 17.53 -9.43
CA ILE A 285 3.82 17.10 -9.16
C ILE A 285 4.80 18.06 -9.82
N LYS A 286 4.51 18.49 -11.04
CA LYS A 286 5.32 19.48 -11.75
C LYS A 286 5.24 20.86 -11.11
N GLU A 287 4.05 21.29 -10.71
CA GLU A 287 3.85 22.58 -10.02
C GLU A 287 4.64 22.66 -8.71
N LYS A 288 4.66 21.58 -7.92
CA LYS A 288 5.28 21.54 -6.60
C LYS A 288 6.68 20.92 -6.56
N LYS A 289 7.26 20.64 -7.73
CA LYS A 289 8.53 19.92 -7.89
C LYS A 289 9.65 20.44 -6.99
N GLU A 290 9.92 21.74 -7.03
CA GLU A 290 10.98 22.36 -6.25
C GLU A 290 10.74 22.23 -4.73
N HIS A 291 9.48 22.40 -4.30
CA HIS A 291 9.11 22.25 -2.90
C HIS A 291 9.24 20.80 -2.42
N ILE A 292 8.84 19.84 -3.25
CA ILE A 292 8.99 18.40 -2.96
C ILE A 292 10.47 18.07 -2.81
N ALA A 293 11.30 18.41 -3.79
CA ALA A 293 12.73 18.12 -3.77
C ALA A 293 13.43 18.75 -2.57
N GLN A 294 13.14 20.02 -2.26
CA GLN A 294 13.73 20.71 -1.11
C GLN A 294 13.31 20.05 0.22
N THR A 295 12.03 19.73 0.38
CA THR A 295 11.51 19.09 1.60
C THR A 295 12.15 17.71 1.84
N ILE A 296 12.28 16.91 0.78
CA ILE A 296 12.96 15.61 0.84
C ILE A 296 14.42 15.78 1.25
N LYS A 297 15.13 16.71 0.59
CA LYS A 297 16.54 16.97 0.84
C LYS A 297 16.80 17.42 2.28
N ASP A 298 15.98 18.32 2.81
CA ASP A 298 16.15 18.86 4.17
C ASP A 298 15.98 17.76 5.24
N GLU A 299 14.96 16.92 5.10
CA GLU A 299 14.74 15.79 6.02
C GLU A 299 15.81 14.70 5.86
N GLU A 300 16.30 14.48 4.64
CA GLU A 300 17.38 13.54 4.35
C GLU A 300 18.70 13.98 4.98
N VAL A 301 19.10 15.25 4.83
CA VAL A 301 20.27 15.84 5.51
C VAL A 301 20.15 15.65 7.02
N LYS A 302 18.99 16.01 7.59
CA LYS A 302 18.75 15.90 9.03
C LYS A 302 18.83 14.46 9.53
N PHE A 303 18.33 13.49 8.77
CA PHE A 303 18.37 12.09 9.20
C PHE A 303 19.77 11.47 9.07
N PHE A 304 20.55 11.85 8.04
CA PHE A 304 21.93 11.37 7.91
C PHE A 304 22.81 11.73 9.12
N GLU A 305 22.55 12.85 9.80
CA GLU A 305 23.28 13.24 11.02
C GLU A 305 23.12 12.23 12.18
N THR A 306 22.01 11.50 12.23
CA THR A 306 21.70 10.55 13.30
C THR A 306 21.67 9.09 12.85
N LEU A 307 21.55 8.82 11.54
CA LEU A 307 21.41 7.49 10.97
C LEU A 307 22.59 6.59 11.31
N GLU A 308 23.82 7.00 11.00
CA GLU A 308 25.03 6.19 11.25
C GLU A 308 25.14 5.79 12.73
N LYS A 309 25.03 6.78 13.64
CA LYS A 309 25.09 6.55 15.09
C LYS A 309 23.95 5.65 15.59
N GLY A 310 22.75 5.81 15.04
CA GLY A 310 21.60 4.97 15.39
C GLY A 310 21.81 3.52 14.96
N ILE A 311 22.38 3.29 13.77
CA ILE A 311 22.76 1.95 13.30
C ILE A 311 23.82 1.33 14.21
N ASP A 312 24.87 2.08 14.56
CA ASP A 312 25.91 1.57 15.47
C ASP A 312 25.34 1.14 16.83
N ILE A 313 24.43 1.94 17.40
CA ILE A 313 23.77 1.61 18.67
C ILE A 313 22.92 0.35 18.54
N LEU A 314 22.19 0.22 17.43
CA LEU A 314 21.38 -0.96 17.16
C LEU A 314 22.25 -2.21 17.01
N GLU A 315 23.36 -2.13 16.27
CA GLU A 315 24.31 -3.25 16.12
C GLU A 315 24.95 -3.65 17.45
N ILE A 316 25.34 -2.67 18.28
CA ILE A 316 25.87 -2.94 19.63
C ILE A 316 24.80 -3.62 20.49
N ALA A 317 23.54 -3.18 20.42
CA ALA A 317 22.45 -3.81 21.16
C ALA A 317 22.23 -5.25 20.68
N ILE A 318 22.18 -5.48 19.36
CA ILE A 318 22.04 -6.79 18.74
C ILE A 318 23.17 -7.74 19.16
N SER A 319 24.42 -7.27 19.18
CA SER A 319 25.58 -8.09 19.57
C SER A 319 25.55 -8.58 21.03
N LYS A 320 24.70 -7.96 21.87
CA LYS A 320 24.54 -8.28 23.30
C LYS A 320 23.24 -9.00 23.61
N LEU A 321 22.46 -9.35 22.59
CA LEU A 321 21.20 -10.04 22.80
C LEU A 321 21.45 -11.48 23.21
N ASP A 322 20.78 -11.89 24.29
CA ASP A 322 20.70 -13.30 24.71
C ASP A 322 19.57 -14.05 23.99
N ASN A 323 18.66 -13.33 23.31
CA ASN A 323 17.50 -13.86 22.59
C ASN A 323 17.26 -13.12 21.26
N GLU A 324 16.34 -13.60 20.43
CA GLU A 324 16.03 -13.00 19.11
C GLU A 324 15.10 -11.76 19.21
N VAL A 325 15.07 -11.06 20.35
CA VAL A 325 14.14 -9.95 20.61
C VAL A 325 14.91 -8.70 21.06
N ILE A 326 14.87 -7.63 20.27
CA ILE A 326 15.47 -6.34 20.65
C ILE A 326 14.60 -5.66 21.72
N PRO A 327 15.17 -5.29 22.88
CA PRO A 327 14.44 -4.67 23.98
C PRO A 327 13.74 -3.35 23.59
N GLY A 328 12.52 -3.15 24.10
CA GLY A 328 11.69 -2.00 23.76
C GLY A 328 12.28 -0.65 24.22
N ASP A 329 13.12 -0.63 25.24
CA ASP A 329 13.86 0.56 25.69
C ASP A 329 14.96 0.97 24.70
N VAL A 330 15.61 0.01 24.05
CA VAL A 330 16.55 0.25 22.95
C VAL A 330 15.81 0.82 21.75
N VAL A 331 14.68 0.22 21.35
CA VAL A 331 13.83 0.73 20.26
C VAL A 331 13.34 2.14 20.57
N PHE A 332 12.91 2.38 21.81
CA PHE A 332 12.48 3.69 22.26
C PHE A 332 13.60 4.72 22.21
N LYS A 333 14.82 4.36 22.62
CA LYS A 333 15.99 5.24 22.53
C LYS A 333 16.33 5.59 21.07
N LEU A 334 16.28 4.61 20.16
CA LEU A 334 16.47 4.84 18.73
C LEU A 334 15.41 5.81 18.17
N HIS A 335 14.16 5.63 18.58
CA HIS A 335 13.06 6.50 18.21
C HIS A 335 13.20 7.92 18.76
N ASP A 336 13.35 8.07 20.06
CA ASP A 336 13.33 9.36 20.75
C ASP A 336 14.60 10.19 20.47
N THR A 337 15.78 9.55 20.54
CA THR A 337 17.06 10.25 20.47
C THR A 337 17.60 10.35 19.05
N PHE A 338 17.44 9.30 18.24
CA PHE A 338 18.03 9.21 16.90
C PHE A 338 16.99 9.37 15.78
N GLY A 339 15.71 9.47 16.15
CA GLY A 339 14.60 9.65 15.22
C GLY A 339 14.33 8.44 14.34
N PHE A 340 14.68 7.23 14.78
CA PHE A 340 14.38 6.01 14.03
C PHE A 340 12.91 5.65 14.25
N PRO A 341 12.07 5.64 13.21
CA PRO A 341 10.74 5.08 13.33
C PRO A 341 10.78 3.65 13.88
N PHE A 342 9.73 3.28 14.63
CA PHE A 342 9.55 1.93 15.14
C PHE A 342 9.69 0.87 14.03
N ASP A 343 8.99 1.07 12.93
CA ASP A 343 9.00 0.23 11.72
C ASP A 343 10.36 0.19 11.02
N LEU A 344 11.15 1.27 11.06
CA LEU A 344 12.51 1.25 10.52
C LEU A 344 13.41 0.32 11.34
N THR A 345 13.27 0.34 12.67
CA THR A 345 13.99 -0.58 13.55
C THR A 345 13.50 -2.02 13.35
N ALA A 346 12.19 -2.21 13.18
CA ALA A 346 11.59 -3.51 12.89
C ALA A 346 12.08 -4.10 11.55
N ASP A 347 12.20 -3.28 10.51
CA ASP A 347 12.71 -3.68 9.20
C ASP A 347 14.16 -4.16 9.29
N ILE A 348 15.02 -3.43 9.99
CA ILE A 348 16.42 -3.84 10.23
C ILE A 348 16.48 -5.14 11.05
N ALA A 349 15.63 -5.29 12.06
CA ALA A 349 15.54 -6.49 12.86
C ALA A 349 15.16 -7.70 12.00
N ARG A 350 14.11 -7.57 11.17
CA ARG A 350 13.59 -8.63 10.30
C ARG A 350 14.66 -9.13 9.33
N GLU A 351 15.44 -8.24 8.73
CA GLU A 351 16.55 -8.62 7.83
C GLU A 351 17.63 -9.48 8.50
N LYS A 352 17.73 -9.41 9.84
CA LYS A 352 18.67 -10.20 10.64
C LYS A 352 18.00 -11.41 11.32
N GLY A 353 16.74 -11.70 11.00
CA GLY A 353 15.97 -12.77 11.66
C GLY A 353 15.60 -12.46 13.11
N LEU A 354 15.54 -11.18 13.50
CA LEU A 354 15.22 -10.71 14.84
C LEU A 354 13.81 -10.09 14.90
N THR A 355 13.26 -10.02 16.10
CA THR A 355 12.00 -9.32 16.40
C THR A 355 12.25 -8.17 17.39
N ILE A 356 11.23 -7.35 17.65
CA ILE A 356 11.31 -6.21 18.56
C ILE A 356 10.23 -6.30 19.64
N ASP A 357 10.55 -5.87 20.85
CA ASP A 357 9.60 -5.80 21.96
C ASP A 357 8.70 -4.56 21.84
N GLU A 358 7.59 -4.74 21.13
CA GLU A 358 6.57 -3.70 20.91
C GLU A 358 5.90 -3.26 22.21
N ASP A 359 5.62 -4.19 23.13
CA ASP A 359 5.02 -3.89 24.42
C ASP A 359 5.94 -3.02 25.28
N GLY A 360 7.23 -3.32 25.30
CA GLY A 360 8.25 -2.52 25.96
C GLY A 360 8.35 -1.12 25.36
N PHE A 361 8.38 -1.01 24.03
CA PHE A 361 8.41 0.28 23.33
C PHE A 361 7.17 1.12 23.68
N ASN A 362 5.98 0.53 23.62
CA ASN A 362 4.72 1.20 23.94
C ASN A 362 4.66 1.66 25.41
N LYS A 363 5.20 0.87 26.35
CA LYS A 363 5.34 1.28 27.76
C LYS A 363 6.25 2.50 27.89
N SER A 364 7.40 2.53 27.21
CA SER A 364 8.31 3.68 27.25
C SER A 364 7.71 4.94 26.62
N MET A 365 7.02 4.81 25.48
CA MET A 365 6.27 5.90 24.84
C MET A 365 5.17 6.46 25.77
N TYR A 366 4.46 5.58 26.48
CA TYR A 366 3.43 5.98 27.42
C TYR A 366 4.01 6.72 28.64
N GLN A 367 5.12 6.23 29.20
CA GLN A 367 5.84 6.89 30.30
C GLN A 367 6.32 8.29 29.89
N GLN A 368 6.91 8.44 28.70
CA GLN A 368 7.33 9.74 28.17
C GLN A 368 6.15 10.72 28.06
N LYS A 369 5.03 10.28 27.49
CA LYS A 369 3.81 11.11 27.39
C LYS A 369 3.29 11.56 28.75
N GLN A 370 3.37 10.71 29.78
CA GLN A 370 3.00 11.10 31.14
C GLN A 370 3.96 12.15 31.71
N THR A 371 5.27 11.98 31.54
CA THR A 371 6.28 12.93 32.02
C THR A 371 6.17 14.29 31.33
N SER A 372 5.94 14.33 30.01
CA SER A 372 5.73 15.58 29.27
C SER A 372 4.47 16.32 29.73
N LYS A 373 3.37 15.61 30.01
CA LYS A 373 2.14 16.22 30.56
C LYS A 373 2.38 16.77 31.98
N ALA A 374 3.07 16.03 32.84
CA ALA A 374 3.41 16.47 34.19
C ALA A 374 4.34 17.70 34.19
N GLY A 375 5.28 17.79 33.25
CA GLY A 375 6.16 18.96 33.08
C GLY A 375 5.43 20.20 32.52
N SER A 376 4.43 20.00 31.64
CA SER A 376 3.64 21.10 31.07
C SER A 376 2.58 21.70 32.01
N SER A 377 2.22 21.01 33.10
CA SER A 377 1.30 21.53 34.12
C SER A 377 1.97 22.43 35.18
N PHE A 378 3.28 22.67 35.05
CA PHE A 378 4.04 23.63 35.87
C PHE A 378 4.63 24.75 35.00
N VAL A 379 3.78 25.53 34.32
CA VAL A 379 4.11 26.86 33.80
C VAL A 379 2.91 27.78 33.96
#